data_AF-A0A1Y3CC58-F1
#
_entry.id   AF-A0A1Y3CC58-F1
#
_cell.length_a   1.000
_cell.length_b   1.000
_cell.length_c   1.000
_cell.angle_alpha   90.00
_cell.angle_beta   90.00
_cell.angle_gamma   90.00
#
_symmetry.space_group_name_H-M   'P 1'
#
loop_
_entity.id
_entity.type
_entity.pdbx_description
1 polymer ?
#
loop_
_entity_poly.entity_id
_entity_poly.type
_entity_poly.pdbx_seq_one_letter_code
_entity_poly.pdbx_strand_id
1 'polypeptide(L)'
;MNINELVNYIEVGRTKPVVVNRVLLESFGNYMRIIGFLTKTEILISYFYYDEINEDTGVNIVLEYESIEMAIESIEQFLESPLDEWENFNRTGNYPEPLSHDVDDKWTDLVCNIKQGTLIPKGYSDVRMNI
;
A
#
# COMPACT_ATOMS: atom_id res chain seq x y z
N MET A 1 -9.89 4.96 -11.76
CA MET A 1 -9.66 3.71 -12.54
C MET A 1 -10.98 2.94 -12.69
N ASN A 2 -11.07 1.84 -13.43
CA ASN A 2 -12.20 0.89 -13.29
C ASN A 2 -11.72 -0.57 -13.13
N ILE A 3 -12.62 -1.49 -12.76
CA ILE A 3 -12.26 -2.89 -12.48
C ILE A 3 -11.58 -3.57 -13.68
N ASN A 4 -12.11 -3.39 -14.90
CA ASN A 4 -11.53 -3.99 -16.11
C ASN A 4 -10.14 -3.41 -16.39
N GLU A 5 -9.97 -2.11 -16.18
CA GLU A 5 -8.69 -1.43 -16.31
C GLU A 5 -7.66 -1.98 -15.30
N LEU A 6 -8.04 -2.12 -14.03
CA LEU A 6 -7.19 -2.70 -12.98
C LEU A 6 -6.79 -4.14 -13.30
N VAL A 7 -7.77 -4.98 -13.67
CA VAL A 7 -7.54 -6.38 -14.09
C VAL A 7 -6.54 -6.44 -15.23
N ASN A 8 -6.72 -5.60 -16.26
CA ASN A 8 -5.81 -5.55 -17.40
C ASN A 8 -4.39 -5.16 -16.95
N TYR A 9 -4.23 -4.19 -16.05
CA TYR A 9 -2.92 -3.83 -15.52
C TYR A 9 -2.26 -4.98 -14.76
N ILE A 10 -3.02 -5.72 -13.96
CA ILE A 10 -2.52 -6.89 -13.22
C ILE A 10 -2.03 -7.97 -14.20
N GLU A 11 -2.84 -8.29 -15.21
CA GLU A 11 -2.54 -9.36 -16.18
C GLU A 11 -1.35 -9.05 -17.08
N VAL A 12 -1.16 -7.76 -17.44
CA VAL A 12 -0.02 -7.29 -18.23
C VAL A 12 1.23 -7.09 -17.36
N GLY A 13 1.05 -6.62 -16.12
CA GLY A 13 2.11 -6.22 -15.19
C GLY A 13 2.96 -7.37 -14.66
N ARG A 14 2.42 -8.61 -14.64
CA ARG A 14 2.96 -9.96 -14.30
C ARG A 14 4.02 -10.11 -13.20
N THR A 15 5.00 -9.23 -13.11
CA THR A 15 6.12 -9.24 -12.17
C THR A 15 6.12 -8.05 -11.22
N LYS A 16 5.32 -7.01 -11.48
CA LYS A 16 5.24 -5.81 -10.63
C LYS A 16 3.80 -5.57 -10.14
N PRO A 17 3.63 -5.19 -8.87
CA PRO A 17 2.31 -4.83 -8.35
C PRO A 17 1.79 -3.58 -9.06
N VAL A 18 0.48 -3.52 -9.29
CA VAL A 18 -0.23 -2.31 -9.72
C VAL A 18 -0.46 -1.43 -8.50
N VAL A 19 0.33 -0.37 -8.36
CA VAL A 19 0.29 0.55 -7.22
C VAL A 19 -0.88 1.50 -7.37
N VAL A 20 -1.82 1.44 -6.43
CA VAL A 20 -3.05 2.24 -6.40
C VAL A 20 -3.04 3.29 -5.31
N ASN A 21 -2.17 3.16 -4.31
CA ASN A 21 -1.96 4.17 -3.29
C ASN A 21 -0.47 4.33 -3.00
N ARG A 22 -0.06 5.58 -2.86
CA ARG A 22 1.26 5.98 -2.40
C ARG A 22 1.10 7.26 -1.59
N VAL A 23 1.41 7.20 -0.30
CA VAL A 23 1.21 8.33 0.60
C VAL A 23 2.28 8.38 1.67
N LEU A 24 2.74 9.60 1.98
CA LEU A 24 3.60 9.85 3.12
C LEU A 24 2.74 9.90 4.39
N LEU A 25 3.14 9.13 5.40
CA LEU A 25 2.44 9.03 6.67
C LEU A 25 3.07 9.97 7.69
N GLU A 26 2.81 11.26 7.57
CA GLU A 26 3.40 12.30 8.41
C GLU A 26 3.20 12.04 9.92
N SER A 27 2.09 11.41 10.31
CA SER A 27 1.82 11.02 11.69
C SER A 27 2.84 10.05 12.28
N PHE A 28 3.49 9.26 11.41
CA PHE A 28 4.55 8.31 11.71
C PHE A 28 5.95 8.83 11.32
N GLY A 29 6.11 10.11 11.01
CA GLY A 29 7.37 10.68 10.54
C GLY A 29 7.53 10.55 9.03
N ASN A 30 8.70 10.14 8.55
CA ASN A 30 9.00 10.01 7.12
C ASN A 30 8.65 8.63 6.53
N TYR A 31 7.70 7.88 7.10
CA TYR A 31 7.31 6.59 6.52
C TYR A 31 6.33 6.75 5.37
N MET A 32 6.58 6.06 4.26
CA MET A 32 5.67 5.98 3.14
C MET A 32 4.89 4.67 3.16
N ARG A 33 3.60 4.74 2.87
CA ARG A 33 2.75 3.58 2.56
C ARG A 33 2.59 3.45 1.06
N ILE A 34 2.78 2.23 0.56
CA ILE A 34 2.43 1.83 -0.79
C ILE A 34 1.42 0.69 -0.69
N ILE A 35 0.32 0.78 -1.45
CA ILE A 35 -0.62 -0.33 -1.65
C ILE A 35 -0.63 -0.67 -3.13
N GLY A 36 -0.45 -1.95 -3.45
CA GLY A 36 -0.58 -2.41 -4.83
C GLY A 36 -1.09 -3.83 -4.96
N PHE A 37 -1.75 -4.10 -6.07
CA PHE A 37 -2.28 -5.42 -6.41
C PHE A 37 -1.17 -6.26 -7.07
N LEU A 38 -0.75 -7.34 -6.41
CA LEU A 38 0.20 -8.32 -6.96
C LEU A 38 -0.51 -9.22 -7.98
N THR A 39 -1.69 -9.70 -7.61
CA THR A 39 -2.58 -10.53 -8.42
C THR A 39 -4.02 -10.04 -8.26
N LYS A 40 -5.00 -10.77 -8.81
CA LYS A 40 -6.43 -10.45 -8.63
C LYS A 40 -6.89 -10.61 -7.19
N THR A 41 -6.20 -11.42 -6.39
CA THR A 41 -6.58 -11.78 -5.03
C THR A 41 -5.53 -11.42 -3.99
N GLU A 42 -4.33 -11.01 -4.41
CA GLU A 42 -3.24 -10.64 -3.50
C GLU A 42 -2.93 -9.15 -3.57
N ILE A 43 -2.93 -8.50 -2.41
CA ILE A 43 -2.51 -7.12 -2.22
C ILE A 43 -1.20 -7.10 -1.44
N LEU A 44 -0.22 -6.33 -1.94
CA LEU A 44 0.97 -5.95 -1.21
C LEU A 44 0.78 -4.57 -0.59
N ILE A 45 1.07 -4.47 0.70
CA ILE A 45 1.21 -3.22 1.43
C ILE A 45 2.65 -3.13 1.92
N SER A 46 3.33 -2.07 1.50
CA SER A 46 4.70 -1.80 1.91
C SER A 46 4.72 -0.52 2.73
N TYR A 47 5.35 -0.59 3.90
CA TYR A 47 5.71 0.55 4.72
C TYR A 47 7.21 0.64 4.74
N PHE A 48 7.80 1.77 4.41
CA PHE A 48 9.25 1.95 4.50
C PHE A 48 9.60 3.39 4.81
N TYR A 49 10.76 3.56 5.42
CA TYR A 49 11.26 4.89 5.70
C TYR A 49 11.64 5.57 4.38
N TYR A 50 11.06 6.75 4.14
CA TYR A 50 11.28 7.53 2.94
C TYR A 50 12.34 8.60 3.23
N ASP A 51 13.59 8.16 3.26
CA ASP A 51 14.74 9.05 3.10
C ASP A 51 15.29 8.94 1.68
N GLU A 52 15.99 9.98 1.25
CA GLU A 52 16.68 9.97 -0.06
C GLU A 52 17.83 8.93 -0.12
N ILE A 53 18.08 8.22 0.99
CA ILE A 53 19.26 7.39 1.23
C ILE A 53 18.82 5.94 1.44
N ASN A 54 18.03 5.37 0.51
CA ASN A 54 17.77 3.93 0.32
C ASN A 54 18.20 2.99 1.49
N GLU A 55 17.60 3.13 2.67
CA GLU A 55 17.80 2.14 3.74
C GLU A 55 16.63 1.16 3.76
N ASP A 56 16.98 -0.13 3.75
CA ASP A 56 16.13 -1.33 3.68
C ASP A 56 15.15 -1.51 4.87
N THR A 57 14.84 -0.45 5.62
CA THR A 57 13.96 -0.52 6.79
C THR A 57 12.51 -0.37 6.37
N GLY A 58 11.79 -1.49 6.34
CA GLY A 58 10.38 -1.50 6.02
C GLY A 58 9.66 -2.78 6.40
N VAL A 59 8.32 -2.72 6.34
CA VAL A 59 7.41 -3.84 6.52
C VAL A 59 6.72 -4.12 5.20
N ASN A 60 6.73 -5.40 4.79
CA ASN A 60 5.91 -5.87 3.68
C ASN A 60 4.81 -6.79 4.20
N ILE A 61 3.58 -6.51 3.80
CA ILE A 61 2.38 -7.26 4.20
C ILE A 61 1.69 -7.71 2.92
N VAL A 62 1.51 -9.01 2.77
CA VAL A 62 0.72 -9.58 1.68
C VAL A 62 -0.60 -10.07 2.26
N LEU A 63 -1.69 -9.53 1.73
CA LEU A 63 -3.07 -9.88 2.08
C LEU A 63 -3.67 -10.69 0.94
N GLU A 64 -4.29 -11.83 1.25
CA GLU A 64 -5.03 -12.64 0.29
C GLU A 64 -6.53 -12.47 0.51
N TYR A 65 -7.29 -12.36 -0.58
CA TYR A 65 -8.74 -12.20 -0.60
C TYR A 65 -9.39 -13.27 -1.45
N GLU A 66 -10.67 -13.56 -1.20
CA GLU A 66 -11.40 -14.58 -1.96
C GLU A 66 -11.69 -14.14 -3.40
N SER A 67 -11.81 -12.83 -3.65
CA SER A 67 -12.07 -12.28 -4.97
C SER A 67 -11.49 -10.87 -5.14
N ILE A 68 -11.39 -10.41 -6.40
CA ILE A 68 -10.94 -9.05 -6.70
C ILE A 68 -11.93 -7.99 -6.21
N GLU A 69 -13.22 -8.30 -6.23
CA GLU A 69 -14.27 -7.41 -5.72
C GLU A 69 -14.11 -7.18 -4.22
N MET A 70 -13.89 -8.24 -3.44
CA MET A 70 -13.61 -8.12 -2.00
C MET A 70 -12.32 -7.35 -1.72
N ALA A 71 -11.29 -7.57 -2.53
CA ALA A 71 -10.04 -6.85 -2.44
C ALA A 71 -10.24 -5.35 -2.71
N ILE A 72 -10.98 -4.99 -3.76
CA ILE A 72 -11.32 -3.59 -4.10
C ILE A 72 -12.13 -2.96 -2.97
N GLU A 73 -13.24 -3.57 -2.55
CA GLU A 73 -14.11 -3.04 -1.49
C GLU A 73 -13.32 -2.81 -0.19
N SER A 74 -12.42 -3.73 0.16
CA SER A 74 -11.54 -3.62 1.32
C SER A 74 -10.63 -2.39 1.24
N ILE A 75 -10.02 -2.15 0.07
CA ILE A 75 -9.18 -0.98 -0.15
C ILE A 75 -9.99 0.31 -0.19
N GLU A 76 -11.17 0.33 -0.82
CA GLU A 76 -12.04 1.52 -0.86
C GLU A 76 -12.43 1.95 0.55
N GLN A 77 -12.81 0.99 1.41
CA GLN A 77 -13.13 1.27 2.81
C GLN A 77 -11.91 1.74 3.59
N PHE A 78 -10.73 1.17 3.34
CA PHE A 78 -9.50 1.52 4.05
C PHE A 78 -8.95 2.90 3.66
N LEU A 79 -9.07 3.25 2.38
CA LEU A 79 -8.61 4.54 1.85
C LEU A 79 -9.67 5.63 1.91
N GLU A 80 -10.92 5.27 2.23
CA GLU A 80 -12.09 6.15 2.14
C GLU A 80 -12.21 6.81 0.75
N SER A 81 -11.81 6.09 -0.30
CA SER A 81 -11.77 6.59 -1.68
C SER A 81 -12.18 5.49 -2.66
N PRO A 82 -13.17 5.76 -3.54
CA PRO A 82 -13.65 4.79 -4.51
C PRO A 82 -12.64 4.50 -5.63
N LEU A 83 -12.75 3.34 -6.28
CA LEU A 83 -11.87 2.86 -7.35
C LEU A 83 -11.76 3.82 -8.54
N ASP A 84 -12.82 4.57 -8.83
CA ASP A 84 -12.86 5.54 -9.93
C ASP A 84 -11.91 6.72 -9.71
N GLU A 85 -11.58 7.05 -8.46
CA GLU A 85 -10.59 8.05 -8.09
C GLU A 85 -9.14 7.51 -8.06
N TRP A 86 -8.96 6.19 -8.10
CA TRP A 86 -7.62 5.63 -8.04
C TRP A 86 -6.84 5.84 -9.33
N GLU A 87 -5.52 5.98 -9.18
CA GLU A 87 -4.55 6.07 -10.26
C GLU A 87 -3.59 4.88 -10.22
N ASN A 88 -3.01 4.54 -11.38
CA ASN A 88 -1.89 3.60 -11.43
C ASN A 88 -0.58 4.39 -11.25
N PHE A 89 -0.06 4.43 -10.03
CA PHE A 89 1.16 5.18 -9.69
C PHE A 89 2.42 4.65 -10.36
N ASN A 90 2.43 3.40 -10.86
CA ASN A 90 3.54 2.92 -11.70
C ASN A 90 3.59 3.65 -13.04
N ARG A 91 2.46 4.18 -13.54
CA ARG A 91 2.38 4.92 -14.81
C ARG A 91 2.66 6.40 -14.64
N THR A 92 2.16 7.02 -13.57
CA THR A 92 2.36 8.45 -13.34
C THR A 92 3.78 8.75 -12.85
N GLY A 93 4.37 7.83 -12.09
CA GLY A 93 5.68 8.05 -11.48
C GLY A 93 5.67 9.08 -10.35
N ASN A 94 4.48 9.52 -9.91
CA ASN A 94 4.33 10.54 -8.87
C ASN A 94 4.76 9.98 -7.52
N TYR A 95 5.70 10.63 -6.85
CA TYR A 95 6.06 10.38 -5.46
C TYR A 95 5.69 11.62 -4.63
N PRO A 96 5.25 11.45 -3.38
CA PRO A 96 5.11 12.57 -2.47
C PRO A 96 6.48 13.19 -2.20
N GLU A 97 6.52 14.50 -1.96
CA GLU A 97 7.74 15.17 -1.50
C GLU A 97 8.07 14.71 -0.07
N PRO A 98 9.34 14.40 0.25
CA PRO A 98 9.74 14.05 1.61
C PRO A 98 9.58 15.25 2.56
N LEU A 99 9.41 14.99 3.87
CA LEU A 99 9.35 16.08 4.84
C LEU A 99 10.71 16.79 4.91
N SER A 100 10.68 18.11 4.82
CA SER A 100 11.86 18.97 4.74
C SER A 100 12.62 19.16 6.07
N HIS A 101 12.22 18.49 7.14
CA HIS A 101 12.69 18.75 8.51
C HIS A 101 13.05 17.43 9.21
N ASP A 102 13.95 17.47 10.20
CA ASP A 102 14.19 16.35 11.10
C ASP A 102 12.88 15.97 11.79
N VAL A 103 12.30 14.85 11.36
CA VAL A 103 11.13 14.23 11.98
C VAL A 103 11.58 13.07 12.85
N ASP A 104 10.98 12.95 14.03
CA ASP A 104 11.20 11.80 14.90
C ASP A 104 10.83 10.51 14.16
N ASP A 105 11.73 9.52 14.23
CA ASP A 105 11.44 8.17 13.78
C ASP A 105 10.41 7.51 14.72
N LYS A 106 9.23 7.18 14.18
CA LYS A 106 8.14 6.52 14.89
C LYS A 106 7.93 5.07 14.47
N TRP A 107 9.01 4.37 14.09
CA TRP A 107 9.00 2.95 13.75
C TRP A 107 8.19 2.08 14.72
N THR A 108 8.40 2.27 16.03
CA THR A 108 7.74 1.47 17.06
C THR A 108 6.21 1.66 17.03
N ASP A 109 5.75 2.89 16.86
CA ASP A 109 4.32 3.20 16.78
C ASP A 109 3.71 2.64 15.50
N LEU A 110 4.43 2.75 14.36
CA LEU A 110 4.02 2.18 13.08
C LEU A 110 3.81 0.67 13.18
N VAL A 111 4.81 -0.06 13.69
CA VAL A 111 4.75 -1.53 13.84
C VAL A 111 3.65 -1.94 14.82
N CYS A 112 3.45 -1.20 15.93
CA CYS A 112 2.36 -1.45 16.85
C CYS A 112 0.99 -1.32 16.16
N ASN A 113 0.77 -0.27 15.37
CA ASN A 113 -0.48 -0.05 14.64
C ASN A 113 -0.71 -1.11 13.55
N ILE A 114 0.34 -1.54 12.84
CA ILE A 114 0.26 -2.67 11.91
C ILE A 114 -0.19 -3.93 12.63
N LYS A 115 0.41 -4.28 13.77
CA LYS A 115 0.06 -5.48 14.56
C LYS A 115 -1.35 -5.41 15.15
N GLN A 116 -1.84 -4.21 15.45
CA GLN A 116 -3.21 -3.97 15.90
C GLN A 116 -4.24 -3.99 14.76
N GLY A 117 -3.78 -4.01 13.51
CA GLY A 117 -4.62 -4.06 12.32
C GLY A 117 -5.23 -2.71 11.92
N THR A 118 -4.77 -1.59 12.50
CA THR A 118 -5.28 -0.24 12.18
C THR A 118 -4.67 0.32 10.89
N LEU A 119 -3.52 -0.22 10.48
CA LEU A 119 -2.82 0.11 9.24
C LEU A 119 -2.90 -1.01 8.20
N ILE A 120 -3.92 -1.87 8.27
CA ILE A 120 -4.19 -2.85 7.21
C ILE A 120 -5.69 -2.84 6.86
N PRO A 121 -6.04 -2.95 5.57
CA PRO A 121 -7.39 -3.22 5.14
C PRO A 121 -7.93 -4.53 5.75
N LYS A 122 -9.25 -4.62 5.92
CA LYS A 122 -9.94 -5.75 6.57
C LYS A 122 -10.54 -6.72 5.54
N GLY A 123 -10.96 -7.90 5.98
CA GLY A 123 -11.72 -8.84 5.13
C GLY A 123 -10.86 -9.75 4.25
N TYR A 124 -9.55 -9.79 4.48
CA TYR A 124 -8.65 -10.77 3.89
C TYR A 124 -8.87 -12.16 4.52
N SER A 125 -8.64 -13.21 3.73
CA SER A 125 -8.69 -14.61 4.18
C SER A 125 -7.36 -15.11 4.75
N ASP A 126 -6.24 -14.55 4.28
CA ASP A 126 -4.90 -14.85 4.79
C ASP A 126 -4.01 -13.60 4.84
N VAL A 127 -3.00 -13.63 5.72
CA VAL A 127 -2.03 -12.54 5.87
C VAL A 127 -0.62 -13.07 6.11
N ARG A 128 0.33 -12.56 5.32
CA ARG A 128 1.77 -12.84 5.46
C ARG A 128 2.50 -11.53 5.70
N MET A 129 3.22 -11.44 6.83
CA MET A 129 3.98 -10.25 7.21
C MET A 129 5.47 -10.56 7.26
N ASN A 130 6.28 -9.67 6.69
CA ASN A 130 7.73 -9.62 6.89
C ASN A 130 8.05 -8.27 7.54
N ILE A 131 8.39 -8.33 8.83
CA ILE A 131 8.67 -7.19 9.73
C ILE A 131 10.09 -7.36 10.26
#